data_AF-A0A930WH20-F1
#
_entry.id   AF-A0A930WH20-F1
#
_cell.length_a   1.000
_cell.length_b   1.000
_cell.length_c   1.000
_cell.angle_alpha   90.00
_cell.angle_beta   90.00
_cell.angle_gamma   90.00
#
_symmetry.space_group_name_H-M   'P 1'
#
loop_
_entity.id
_entity.type
_entity.pdbx_description
1 polymer ?
#
loop_
_entity_poly.entity_id
_entity_poly.type
_entity_poly.pdbx_seq_one_letter_code
_entity_poly.pdbx_strand_id
1 'polypeptide(L)'
;LAFILSGTGSQTTTVILIPNEPQEVYGHTIIYRGQMFAESGNEKSYRYEVDGVLYEAVTKLRANGEDAAREPAIARSIVGDLYIAPSPTSGGRAELILHRGKTVMGINDYAYRYESLAFEPQGSGKTLVTAQIALTDGEEVDDAAPTILATETGGTSQPIEVMNGKFRIRLTGVSADERDIRIEILPSEAEEASLPVPASVSTKPGISILWLACVLVTVGGLLAAAQAENRGKGGGSEV
;
A
#
# COMPACT_ATOMS: atom_id res chain seq x y z
N LEU A 1 1.79 -0.02 35.55
CA LEU A 1 1.45 1.43 35.60
C LEU A 1 1.87 2.16 34.32
N ALA A 2 3.14 2.10 33.90
CA ALA A 2 3.62 2.77 32.68
C ALA A 2 2.84 2.40 31.40
N PHE A 3 2.50 1.12 31.20
CA PHE A 3 1.64 0.66 30.09
C PHE A 3 0.22 1.26 30.08
N ILE A 4 -0.34 1.54 31.27
CA ILE A 4 -1.70 2.12 31.39
C ILE A 4 -1.61 3.62 31.10
N LEU A 5 -0.58 4.30 31.65
CA LEU A 5 -0.33 5.72 31.41
C LEU A 5 0.04 6.03 29.96
N SER A 6 0.69 5.11 29.25
CA SER A 6 1.10 5.31 27.87
C SER A 6 -0.07 5.32 26.87
N GLY A 7 -1.19 4.70 27.22
CA GLY A 7 -2.42 4.69 26.41
C GLY A 7 -3.40 5.83 26.72
N THR A 8 -3.28 6.47 27.88
CA THR A 8 -4.15 7.58 28.28
C THR A 8 -3.92 8.80 27.38
N GLY A 9 -5.01 9.37 26.85
CA GLY A 9 -4.94 10.53 25.95
C GLY A 9 -4.64 10.19 24.49
N SER A 10 -4.61 8.90 24.12
CA SER A 10 -4.60 8.51 22.71
C SER A 10 -5.84 9.04 22.01
N GLN A 11 -5.64 9.71 20.89
CA GLN A 11 -6.72 10.22 20.04
C GLN A 11 -6.53 9.70 18.62
N THR A 12 -7.63 9.42 17.94
CA THR A 12 -7.65 8.99 16.55
C THR A 12 -8.74 9.74 15.82
N THR A 13 -8.41 10.32 14.67
CA THR A 13 -9.37 10.98 13.78
C THR A 13 -9.15 10.49 12.36
N THR A 14 -10.21 10.45 11.57
CA THR A 14 -10.11 10.18 10.14
C THR A 14 -10.24 11.48 9.38
N VAL A 15 -9.25 11.77 8.54
CA VAL A 15 -9.20 12.96 7.68
C VAL A 15 -9.07 12.52 6.23
N ILE A 16 -9.63 13.32 5.32
CA ILE A 16 -9.41 13.15 3.89
C ILE A 16 -8.26 14.07 3.52
N LEU A 17 -7.11 13.49 3.21
CA LEU A 17 -5.91 14.23 2.82
C LEU A 17 -5.92 14.44 1.31
N ILE A 18 -5.97 15.70 0.90
CA ILE A 18 -5.92 16.11 -0.51
C ILE A 18 -4.45 16.40 -0.86
N PRO A 19 -3.94 15.95 -2.01
CA PRO A 19 -2.54 16.18 -2.36
C PRO A 19 -2.15 17.65 -2.36
N ASN A 20 -1.01 17.95 -1.73
CA ASN A 20 -0.41 19.28 -1.59
C ASN A 20 -1.25 20.30 -0.80
N GLU A 21 -2.35 19.90 -0.16
CA GLU A 21 -3.11 20.75 0.75
C GLU A 21 -2.64 20.56 2.20
N PRO A 22 -2.18 21.61 2.89
CA PRO A 22 -1.83 21.53 4.31
C PRO A 22 -3.07 21.35 5.18
N GLN A 23 -3.00 20.44 6.14
CA GLN A 23 -4.04 20.20 7.14
C GLN A 23 -3.47 20.17 8.56
N GLU A 24 -4.11 20.90 9.47
CA GLU A 24 -3.74 20.96 10.88
C GLU A 24 -4.41 19.82 11.66
N VAL A 25 -3.64 18.90 12.21
CA VAL A 25 -4.14 17.75 12.99
C VAL A 25 -3.30 17.56 14.24
N TYR A 26 -3.93 17.59 15.41
CA TYR A 26 -3.27 17.46 16.73
C TYR A 26 -2.07 18.41 16.94
N GLY A 27 -2.09 19.60 16.33
CA GLY A 27 -1.02 20.60 16.43
C GLY A 27 0.17 20.37 15.50
N HIS A 28 0.03 19.48 14.51
CA HIS A 28 0.98 19.25 13.44
C HIS A 28 0.39 19.69 12.10
N THR A 29 1.22 20.29 11.24
CA THR A 29 0.88 20.55 9.85
C THR A 29 1.23 19.31 9.02
N ILE A 30 0.21 18.66 8.44
CA ILE A 30 0.35 17.48 7.60
C ILE A 30 0.07 17.87 6.14
N ILE A 31 0.98 17.54 5.23
CA ILE A 31 0.78 17.68 3.78
C ILE A 31 0.94 16.32 3.12
N TYR A 32 -0.10 15.83 2.46
CA TYR A 32 -0.01 14.61 1.65
C TYR A 32 0.64 14.91 0.30
N ARG A 33 1.73 14.20 -0.02
CA ARG A 33 2.54 14.41 -1.24
C ARG A 33 2.24 13.38 -2.33
N GLY A 34 1.10 12.71 -2.24
CA GLY A 34 0.70 11.66 -3.16
C GLY A 34 1.31 10.29 -2.80
N GLN A 35 1.04 9.32 -3.66
CA GLN A 35 1.58 7.97 -3.54
C GLN A 35 2.68 7.69 -4.56
N MET A 36 3.53 6.72 -4.27
CA MET A 36 4.56 6.21 -5.16
C MET A 36 4.43 4.70 -5.27
N PHE A 37 4.53 4.16 -6.48
CA PHE A 37 4.65 2.73 -6.72
C PHE A 37 6.13 2.37 -6.81
N ALA A 38 6.54 1.29 -6.15
CA ALA A 38 7.89 0.77 -6.32
C ALA A 38 8.04 0.17 -7.73
N GLU A 39 9.21 0.33 -8.36
CA GLU A 39 9.51 -0.28 -9.68
C GLU A 39 9.30 -1.80 -9.69
N SER A 40 9.45 -2.45 -8.53
CA SER A 40 9.22 -3.89 -8.36
C SER A 40 7.75 -4.30 -8.46
N GLY A 41 6.80 -3.35 -8.39
CA GLY A 41 5.36 -3.59 -8.36
C GLY A 41 4.83 -4.24 -7.08
N ASN A 42 5.70 -4.50 -6.09
CA ASN A 42 5.34 -5.25 -4.88
C ASN A 42 5.03 -4.36 -3.68
N GLU A 43 5.26 -3.06 -3.78
CA GLU A 43 5.03 -2.10 -2.70
C GLU A 43 4.55 -0.77 -3.29
N LYS A 44 3.75 -0.06 -2.52
CA LYS A 44 3.45 1.35 -2.73
C LYS A 44 3.64 2.12 -1.43
N SER A 45 4.06 3.37 -1.51
CA SER A 45 4.18 4.24 -0.34
C SER A 45 3.30 5.48 -0.47
N TYR A 46 2.71 5.89 0.64
CA TYR A 46 2.01 7.17 0.78
C TYR A 46 2.95 8.13 1.50
N ARG A 47 3.23 9.28 0.89
CA ARG A 47 4.21 10.23 1.41
C ARG A 47 3.50 11.38 2.10
N TYR A 48 3.95 11.69 3.31
CA TYR A 48 3.42 12.76 4.13
C TYR A 48 4.56 13.66 4.58
N GLU A 49 4.40 14.96 4.44
CA GLU A 49 5.27 15.92 5.09
C GLU A 49 4.60 16.38 6.38
N VAL A 50 5.26 16.15 7.51
CA VAL A 50 4.80 16.55 8.84
C VAL A 50 5.77 17.56 9.38
N ASP A 51 5.32 18.79 9.60
CA ASP A 51 6.13 19.92 10.08
C ASP A 51 7.43 20.13 9.26
N GLY A 52 7.37 19.91 7.94
CA GLY A 52 8.50 20.05 7.02
C GLY A 52 9.40 18.81 6.88
N VAL A 53 9.09 17.70 7.56
CA VAL A 53 9.85 16.44 7.48
C VAL A 53 9.04 15.37 6.76
N LEU A 54 9.66 14.67 5.81
CA LEU A 54 9.00 13.63 5.02
C LEU A 54 8.95 12.29 5.78
N TYR A 55 7.78 11.67 5.78
CA TYR A 55 7.50 10.35 6.33
C TYR A 55 6.68 9.53 5.32
N GLU A 56 6.83 8.20 5.37
CA GLU A 56 6.16 7.30 4.44
C GLU A 56 5.37 6.23 5.18
N ALA A 57 4.15 5.98 4.71
CA ALA A 57 3.38 4.79 5.06
C ALA A 57 3.51 3.78 3.91
N VAL A 58 4.06 2.60 4.20
CA VAL A 58 4.34 1.58 3.17
C VAL A 58 3.22 0.55 3.16
N THR A 59 2.70 0.26 1.98
CA THR A 59 1.76 -0.84 1.76
C THR A 59 2.41 -1.87 0.86
N LYS A 60 2.63 -3.06 1.42
CA LYS A 60 3.03 -4.24 0.66
C LYS A 60 1.86 -4.72 -0.16
N LEU A 61 2.13 -5.08 -1.41
CA LEU A 61 1.16 -5.55 -2.38
C LEU A 61 1.26 -7.07 -2.52
N ARG A 62 0.13 -7.70 -2.79
CA ARG A 62 0.05 -9.08 -3.23
C ARG A 62 0.49 -9.16 -4.69
N ALA A 63 0.73 -10.37 -5.19
CA ALA A 63 1.09 -10.59 -6.60
C ALA A 63 0.01 -10.09 -7.60
N ASN A 64 -1.24 -9.90 -7.16
CA ASN A 64 -2.32 -9.30 -7.96
C ASN A 64 -2.36 -7.76 -7.87
N GLY A 65 -1.45 -7.12 -7.14
CA GLY A 65 -1.43 -5.66 -6.94
C GLY A 65 -2.38 -5.13 -5.86
N GLU A 66 -3.07 -6.00 -5.12
CA GLU A 66 -3.91 -5.58 -3.99
C GLU A 66 -3.10 -5.39 -2.70
N ASP A 67 -3.61 -4.55 -1.79
CA ASP A 67 -3.00 -4.32 -0.48
C ASP A 67 -2.90 -5.63 0.32
N ALA A 68 -1.69 -6.00 0.73
CA ALA A 68 -1.39 -7.18 1.55
C ALA A 68 -1.21 -6.82 3.03
N ALA A 69 -0.32 -5.86 3.31
CA ALA A 69 0.04 -5.43 4.65
C ALA A 69 0.36 -3.94 4.64
N ARG A 70 -0.09 -3.23 5.68
CA ARG A 70 0.02 -1.78 5.78
C ARG A 70 0.88 -1.40 6.98
N GLU A 71 1.90 -0.60 6.72
CA GLU A 71 2.78 -0.01 7.72
C GLU A 71 2.47 1.49 7.77
N PRO A 72 2.05 2.04 8.93
CA PRO A 72 1.72 3.46 9.03
C PRO A 72 2.99 4.32 8.99
N ALA A 73 2.85 5.57 8.57
CA ALA A 73 3.89 6.58 8.75
C ALA A 73 3.94 6.96 10.24
N ILE A 74 5.15 7.06 10.80
CA ILE A 74 5.36 7.39 12.22
C ILE A 74 6.28 8.60 12.33
N ALA A 75 5.70 9.76 12.63
CA ALA A 75 6.44 10.96 13.00
C ALA A 75 6.69 10.94 14.52
N ARG A 76 7.92 10.62 14.91
CA ARG A 76 8.31 10.51 16.32
C ARG A 76 8.64 11.88 16.90
N SER A 77 8.10 12.19 18.08
CA SER A 77 8.43 13.42 18.79
C SER A 77 8.58 13.18 20.30
N ILE A 78 9.11 14.18 21.00
CA ILE A 78 9.27 14.15 22.47
C ILE A 78 7.90 14.15 23.17
N VAL A 79 6.91 14.84 22.59
CA VAL A 79 5.57 15.03 23.16
C VAL A 79 4.64 13.86 22.84
N GLY A 80 5.04 12.99 21.91
CA GLY A 80 4.25 11.84 21.46
C GLY A 80 4.52 11.51 20.00
N ASP A 81 4.30 10.26 19.63
CA ASP A 81 4.35 9.85 18.23
C ASP A 81 3.03 10.18 17.54
N LEU A 82 3.11 10.69 16.31
CA LEU A 82 2.00 10.86 15.38
C LEU A 82 2.04 9.72 14.36
N TYR A 83 0.94 9.00 14.24
CA TYR A 83 0.77 7.86 13.32
C TYR A 83 -0.22 8.24 12.24
N ILE A 84 0.13 8.02 10.98
CA ILE A 84 -0.74 8.25 9.82
C ILE A 84 -0.91 6.93 9.07
N ALA A 85 -2.13 6.40 9.05
CA ALA A 85 -2.48 5.14 8.41
C ALA A 85 -3.47 5.37 7.25
N PRO A 86 -3.04 5.21 5.99
CA PRO A 86 -3.93 5.37 4.84
C PRO A 86 -4.97 4.24 4.76
N SER A 87 -6.19 4.63 4.39
CA SER A 87 -7.33 3.77 4.10
C SER A 87 -7.87 4.12 2.71
N PRO A 88 -7.12 3.83 1.63
CA PRO A 88 -7.54 4.14 0.28
C PRO A 88 -8.88 3.47 -0.02
N THR A 89 -9.78 4.21 -0.64
CA THR A 89 -11.00 3.67 -1.24
C THR A 89 -10.69 3.25 -2.66
N SER A 90 -11.34 2.20 -3.18
CA SER A 90 -11.15 1.68 -4.55
C SER A 90 -11.68 2.63 -5.65
N GLY A 91 -11.69 3.95 -5.39
CA GLY A 91 -12.20 4.95 -6.32
C GLY A 91 -11.46 4.92 -7.65
N GLY A 92 -12.20 5.11 -8.74
CA GLY A 92 -11.65 5.15 -10.09
C GLY A 92 -11.43 3.79 -10.75
N ARG A 93 -11.73 2.68 -10.07
CA ARG A 93 -11.68 1.34 -10.70
C ARG A 93 -13.04 0.97 -11.25
N ALA A 94 -13.04 0.38 -12.44
CA ALA A 94 -14.27 -0.06 -13.06
C ALA A 94 -14.09 -1.39 -13.79
N GLU A 95 -15.16 -2.17 -13.84
CA GLU A 95 -15.14 -3.52 -14.40
C GLU A 95 -15.89 -3.54 -15.73
N LEU A 96 -15.32 -4.24 -16.71
CA LEU A 96 -15.93 -4.42 -18.03
C LEU A 96 -15.84 -5.88 -18.46
N ILE A 97 -16.94 -6.41 -18.98
CA ILE A 97 -16.99 -7.73 -19.61
C ILE A 97 -16.92 -7.53 -21.12
N LEU A 98 -15.92 -8.16 -21.75
CA LEU A 98 -15.74 -8.14 -23.19
C LEU A 98 -16.11 -9.49 -23.79
N HIS A 99 -16.92 -9.44 -24.83
CA HIS A 99 -17.33 -10.61 -25.60
C HIS A 99 -16.45 -10.75 -26.84
N ARG A 100 -16.00 -11.97 -27.13
CA ARG A 100 -15.08 -12.25 -28.23
C ARG A 100 -15.63 -11.75 -29.57
N GLY A 101 -14.81 -11.00 -30.28
CA GLY A 101 -15.13 -10.44 -31.60
C GLY A 101 -16.16 -9.30 -31.59
N LYS A 102 -16.65 -8.87 -30.42
CA LYS A 102 -17.53 -7.71 -30.30
C LYS A 102 -16.72 -6.50 -29.84
N THR A 103 -17.00 -5.36 -30.46
CA THR A 103 -16.53 -4.07 -29.98
C THR A 103 -17.52 -3.52 -28.96
N VAL A 104 -17.02 -3.09 -27.81
CA VAL A 104 -17.82 -2.47 -26.74
C VAL A 104 -17.25 -1.08 -26.46
N MET A 105 -18.10 -0.06 -26.41
CA MET A 105 -17.72 1.24 -25.85
C MET A 105 -17.57 1.09 -24.35
N GLY A 106 -16.34 1.27 -23.86
CA GLY A 106 -16.02 1.22 -22.45
C GLY A 106 -15.98 2.61 -21.85
N ILE A 107 -15.11 2.77 -20.85
CA ILE A 107 -15.01 3.99 -20.05
C ILE A 107 -14.03 4.96 -20.72
N ASN A 108 -14.23 6.26 -20.50
CA ASN A 108 -13.42 7.34 -21.09
C ASN A 108 -13.46 7.39 -22.63
N ASP A 109 -14.60 6.99 -23.23
CA ASP A 109 -14.84 7.00 -24.68
C ASP A 109 -13.91 6.09 -25.51
N TYR A 110 -13.23 5.13 -24.88
CA TYR A 110 -12.47 4.11 -25.59
C TYR A 110 -13.37 2.93 -26.03
N ALA A 111 -13.12 2.42 -27.22
CA ALA A 111 -13.70 1.19 -27.71
C ALA A 111 -12.74 0.02 -27.47
N TYR A 112 -13.28 -1.09 -26.99
CA TYR A 112 -12.52 -2.30 -26.65
C TYR A 112 -13.01 -3.46 -27.51
N ARG A 113 -12.09 -4.22 -28.09
CA ARG A 113 -12.39 -5.45 -28.83
C ARG A 113 -11.50 -6.58 -28.36
N TYR A 114 -12.11 -7.57 -27.70
CA TYR A 114 -11.46 -8.82 -27.34
C TYR A 114 -11.34 -9.74 -28.56
N GLU A 115 -10.12 -10.13 -28.93
CA GLU A 115 -9.86 -10.91 -30.15
C GLU A 115 -9.63 -12.40 -29.87
N SER A 116 -8.69 -12.72 -28.99
CA SER A 116 -8.27 -14.10 -28.72
C SER A 116 -7.56 -14.28 -27.39
N LEU A 117 -7.45 -15.53 -26.94
CA LEU A 117 -6.68 -15.94 -25.76
C LEU A 117 -5.52 -16.83 -26.19
N ALA A 118 -4.39 -16.68 -25.49
CA ALA A 118 -3.29 -17.63 -25.50
C ALA A 118 -3.18 -18.28 -24.12
N PHE A 119 -2.96 -19.59 -24.11
CA PHE A 119 -2.80 -20.39 -22.90
C PHE A 119 -1.42 -21.02 -22.88
N GLU A 120 -0.66 -20.70 -21.84
CA GLU A 120 0.71 -21.18 -21.65
C GLU A 120 0.80 -21.95 -20.32
N PRO A 121 0.86 -23.29 -20.36
CA PRO A 121 1.05 -24.09 -19.14
C PRO A 121 2.40 -23.74 -18.48
N GLN A 122 2.36 -23.34 -17.22
CA GLN A 122 3.56 -22.97 -16.44
C GLN A 122 4.06 -24.13 -15.56
N GLY A 123 3.40 -25.30 -15.63
CA GLY A 123 3.64 -26.42 -14.72
C GLY A 123 2.97 -26.24 -13.37
N SER A 124 2.99 -27.30 -12.54
CA SER A 124 2.43 -27.29 -11.17
C SER A 124 0.96 -26.84 -11.08
N GLY A 125 0.13 -27.16 -12.09
CA GLY A 125 -1.29 -26.79 -12.11
C GLY A 125 -1.57 -25.31 -12.38
N LYS A 126 -0.56 -24.55 -12.86
CA LYS A 126 -0.70 -23.14 -13.22
C LYS A 126 -0.73 -22.97 -14.73
N THR A 127 -1.58 -22.06 -15.19
CA THR A 127 -1.68 -21.68 -16.60
C THR A 127 -1.63 -20.17 -16.69
N LEU A 128 -0.67 -19.64 -17.45
CA LEU A 128 -0.66 -18.23 -17.82
C LEU A 128 -1.64 -18.06 -18.97
N VAL A 129 -2.60 -17.16 -18.80
CA VAL A 129 -3.59 -16.83 -19.80
C VAL A 129 -3.39 -15.39 -20.24
N THR A 130 -3.23 -15.16 -21.53
CA THR A 130 -3.01 -13.84 -22.13
C THR A 130 -4.17 -13.51 -23.04
N ALA A 131 -4.88 -12.41 -22.76
CA ALA A 131 -5.95 -11.91 -23.62
C ALA A 131 -5.39 -10.90 -24.61
N GLN A 132 -5.76 -11.00 -25.89
CA GLN A 132 -5.46 -9.99 -26.90
C GLN A 132 -6.67 -9.06 -27.02
N ILE A 133 -6.46 -7.78 -26.72
CA ILE A 133 -7.51 -6.76 -26.71
C ILE A 133 -7.02 -5.59 -27.56
N ALA A 134 -7.76 -5.26 -28.61
CA ALA A 134 -7.55 -4.01 -29.33
C ALA A 134 -8.35 -2.89 -28.66
N LEU A 135 -7.69 -1.77 -28.37
CA LEU A 135 -8.27 -0.55 -27.81
C LEU A 135 -8.15 0.58 -28.83
N THR A 136 -9.14 1.47 -28.89
CA THR A 136 -9.06 2.65 -29.76
C THR A 136 -9.87 3.82 -29.21
N ASP A 137 -9.37 5.04 -29.39
CA ASP A 137 -10.10 6.31 -29.20
C ASP A 137 -10.72 6.85 -30.50
N GLY A 138 -10.62 6.09 -31.60
CA GLY A 138 -11.05 6.49 -32.93
C GLY A 138 -9.96 7.16 -33.77
N GLU A 139 -8.84 7.55 -33.17
CA GLU A 139 -7.66 8.08 -33.88
C GLU A 139 -6.52 7.06 -33.91
N GLU A 140 -6.21 6.46 -32.78
CA GLU A 140 -5.15 5.46 -32.61
C GLU A 140 -5.73 4.10 -32.21
N VAL A 141 -5.03 3.02 -32.57
CA VAL A 141 -5.32 1.66 -32.10
C VAL A 141 -4.12 1.18 -31.30
N ASP A 142 -4.38 0.73 -30.08
CA ASP A 142 -3.39 0.11 -29.19
C ASP A 142 -3.75 -1.36 -28.95
N ASP A 143 -2.76 -2.24 -29.03
CA ASP A 143 -2.93 -3.68 -28.83
C ASP A 143 -2.42 -4.06 -27.45
N ALA A 144 -3.35 -4.35 -26.55
CA ALA A 144 -3.05 -4.73 -25.17
C ALA A 144 -3.10 -6.24 -24.96
N ALA A 145 -2.11 -6.75 -24.22
CA ALA A 145 -1.97 -8.17 -23.90
C ALA A 145 -1.98 -8.44 -22.38
N PRO A 146 -3.06 -8.11 -21.63
CA PRO A 146 -3.10 -8.36 -20.20
C PRO A 146 -3.10 -9.85 -19.89
N THR A 147 -2.44 -10.23 -18.80
CA THR A 147 -2.27 -11.63 -18.41
C THR A 147 -2.91 -11.94 -17.06
N ILE A 148 -3.35 -13.18 -16.89
CA ILE A 148 -3.77 -13.75 -15.61
C ILE A 148 -3.11 -15.11 -15.42
N LEU A 149 -2.40 -15.30 -14.31
CA LEU A 149 -1.90 -16.59 -13.88
C LEU A 149 -3.01 -17.33 -13.15
N ALA A 150 -3.68 -18.23 -13.87
CA ALA A 150 -4.75 -19.06 -13.33
C ALA A 150 -4.18 -20.22 -12.50
N THR A 151 -4.77 -20.44 -11.33
CA THR A 151 -4.47 -21.55 -10.42
C THR A 151 -5.78 -22.19 -9.94
N GLU A 152 -5.72 -23.38 -9.34
CA GLU A 152 -6.91 -24.09 -8.83
C GLU A 152 -7.72 -23.30 -7.80
N THR A 153 -7.08 -22.37 -7.08
CA THR A 153 -7.71 -21.55 -6.02
C THR A 153 -8.06 -20.13 -6.44
N GLY A 154 -7.80 -19.77 -7.71
CA GLY A 154 -8.05 -18.43 -8.25
C GLY A 154 -6.96 -17.94 -9.21
N GLY A 155 -7.20 -16.80 -9.85
CA GLY A 155 -6.26 -16.17 -10.79
C GLY A 155 -5.57 -14.95 -10.19
N THR A 156 -4.30 -14.73 -10.55
CA THR A 156 -3.52 -13.53 -10.17
C THR A 156 -3.15 -12.75 -11.43
N SER A 157 -3.44 -11.46 -11.49
CA SER A 157 -3.15 -10.60 -12.65
C SER A 157 -2.55 -9.28 -12.20
N GLN A 158 -1.59 -8.79 -12.98
CA GLN A 158 -0.99 -7.46 -12.81
C GLN A 158 -1.55 -6.48 -13.83
N PRO A 159 -1.78 -5.20 -13.44
CA PRO A 159 -2.12 -4.15 -14.39
C PRO A 159 -1.01 -3.91 -15.42
N ILE A 160 -1.41 -3.63 -16.65
CA ILE A 160 -0.54 -3.14 -17.72
C ILE A 160 -1.01 -1.75 -18.18
N GLU A 161 -0.06 -0.91 -18.59
CA GLU A 161 -0.35 0.38 -19.20
C GLU A 161 -0.87 0.21 -20.62
N VAL A 162 -1.83 1.05 -21.00
CA VAL A 162 -2.40 1.11 -22.35
C VAL A 162 -2.58 2.55 -22.79
N MET A 163 -2.72 2.76 -24.10
CA MET A 163 -2.87 4.06 -24.76
C MET A 163 -1.76 5.03 -24.35
N ASN A 164 -0.50 4.60 -24.37
CA ASN A 164 0.67 5.37 -23.95
C ASN A 164 0.61 5.86 -22.48
N GLY A 165 0.12 5.00 -21.58
CA GLY A 165 0.11 5.26 -20.14
C GLY A 165 -1.05 6.13 -19.64
N LYS A 166 -2.03 6.44 -20.50
CA LYS A 166 -3.23 7.21 -20.11
C LYS A 166 -4.04 6.51 -19.01
N PHE A 167 -4.08 5.18 -19.04
CA PHE A 167 -4.71 4.35 -18.01
C PHE A 167 -4.12 2.94 -18.02
N ARG A 168 -4.59 2.09 -17.11
CA ARG A 168 -4.13 0.71 -16.99
C ARG A 168 -5.31 -0.26 -17.06
N ILE A 169 -5.06 -1.47 -17.53
CA ILE A 169 -6.04 -2.56 -17.51
C ILE A 169 -5.42 -3.82 -16.91
N ARG A 170 -6.25 -4.65 -16.25
CA ARG A 170 -5.85 -6.00 -15.86
C ARG A 170 -6.94 -7.03 -16.15
N LEU A 171 -6.54 -8.26 -16.40
CA LEU A 171 -7.44 -9.37 -16.66
C LEU A 171 -7.87 -10.01 -15.34
N THR A 172 -9.14 -9.90 -14.99
CA THR A 172 -9.66 -10.41 -13.70
C THR A 172 -10.42 -11.72 -13.83
N GLY A 173 -10.82 -12.11 -15.05
CA GLY A 173 -11.46 -13.39 -15.28
C GLY A 173 -11.57 -13.76 -16.74
N VAL A 174 -11.67 -15.07 -16.99
CA VAL A 174 -11.89 -15.66 -18.30
C VAL A 174 -13.02 -16.68 -18.14
N SER A 175 -13.99 -16.66 -19.03
CA SER A 175 -15.09 -17.64 -19.01
C SER A 175 -14.59 -19.03 -19.42
N ALA A 176 -15.25 -20.07 -18.91
CA ALA A 176 -14.86 -21.46 -19.19
C ALA A 176 -15.00 -21.84 -20.68
N ASP A 177 -15.87 -21.15 -21.42
CA ASP A 177 -16.06 -21.32 -22.86
C ASP A 177 -15.20 -20.36 -23.70
N GLU A 178 -14.31 -19.59 -23.07
CA GLU A 178 -13.35 -18.65 -23.68
C GLU A 178 -13.99 -17.50 -24.48
N ARG A 179 -15.32 -17.35 -24.39
CA ARG A 179 -16.06 -16.34 -25.15
C ARG A 179 -16.05 -14.98 -24.48
N ASP A 180 -15.93 -14.95 -23.16
CA ASP A 180 -16.02 -13.74 -22.39
C ASP A 180 -14.78 -13.57 -21.51
N ILE A 181 -14.26 -12.35 -21.46
CA ILE A 181 -13.23 -11.97 -20.51
C ILE A 181 -13.75 -10.82 -19.65
N ARG A 182 -13.28 -10.78 -18.41
CA ARG A 182 -13.54 -9.68 -17.48
C ARG A 182 -12.25 -8.93 -17.28
N ILE A 183 -12.28 -7.64 -17.56
CA ILE A 183 -11.17 -6.72 -17.29
C ILE A 183 -11.58 -5.72 -16.22
N GLU A 184 -10.58 -5.26 -15.47
CA GLU A 184 -10.71 -4.08 -14.62
C GLU A 184 -9.87 -2.97 -15.23
N ILE A 185 -10.45 -1.78 -15.30
CA ILE A 185 -9.85 -0.54 -15.77
C ILE A 185 -9.43 0.25 -14.53
N LEU A 186 -8.17 0.65 -14.49
CA LEU A 186 -7.56 1.41 -13.42
C LEU A 186 -7.04 2.75 -13.97
N PRO A 187 -7.05 3.82 -13.16
CA PRO A 187 -6.43 5.08 -13.55
C PRO A 187 -4.92 4.89 -13.79
N SER A 188 -4.31 5.85 -14.49
CA SER A 188 -2.84 5.89 -14.60
C SER A 188 -2.19 6.00 -13.22
N GLU A 189 -0.92 5.62 -13.09
CA GLU A 189 -0.20 5.74 -11.81
C GLU A 189 -0.12 7.18 -11.32
N ALA A 190 0.09 8.11 -12.25
CA ALA A 190 0.15 9.55 -11.95
C ALA A 190 -1.21 10.07 -11.45
N GLU A 191 -2.30 9.66 -12.09
CA GLU A 191 -3.65 10.03 -11.67
C GLU A 191 -3.99 9.40 -10.30
N GLU A 192 -3.72 8.11 -10.11
CA GLU A 192 -3.96 7.43 -8.83
C GLU A 192 -3.16 8.07 -7.69
N ALA A 193 -1.93 8.52 -7.97
CA ALA A 193 -1.09 9.24 -7.01
C ALA A 193 -1.61 10.63 -6.62
N SER A 194 -2.51 11.20 -7.42
CA SER A 194 -3.14 12.49 -7.17
C SER A 194 -4.55 12.38 -6.55
N LEU A 195 -5.01 11.16 -6.25
CA LEU A 195 -6.30 10.98 -5.60
C LEU A 195 -6.24 11.37 -4.11
N PRO A 196 -7.28 12.03 -3.57
CA PRO A 196 -7.42 12.22 -2.14
C PRO A 196 -7.45 10.88 -1.41
N VAL A 197 -6.78 10.79 -0.26
CA VAL A 197 -6.70 9.57 0.53
C VAL A 197 -7.34 9.77 1.91
N PRO A 198 -8.32 8.93 2.31
CA PRO A 198 -8.73 8.87 3.71
C PRO A 198 -7.58 8.32 4.54
N ALA A 199 -7.20 9.00 5.61
CA ALA A 199 -6.16 8.54 6.53
C ALA A 199 -6.64 8.62 7.97
N SER A 200 -6.36 7.57 8.74
CA SER A 200 -6.51 7.56 10.18
C SER A 200 -5.25 8.17 10.79
N VAL A 201 -5.40 9.34 11.40
CA VAL A 201 -4.33 10.04 12.12
C VAL A 201 -4.54 9.83 13.60
N SER A 202 -3.51 9.34 14.30
CA SER A 202 -3.57 9.11 15.74
C SER A 202 -2.32 9.58 16.46
N THR A 203 -2.49 10.05 17.70
CA THR A 203 -1.38 10.45 18.57
C THR A 203 -1.33 9.56 19.80
N LYS A 204 -0.11 9.20 20.22
CA LYS A 204 0.16 8.44 21.46
C LYS A 204 1.12 9.23 22.35
N PRO A 205 0.62 10.21 23.12
CA PRO A 205 1.47 11.12 23.89
C PRO A 205 2.27 10.43 25.00
N GLY A 206 1.72 9.36 25.59
CA GLY A 206 2.37 8.65 26.69
C GLY A 206 3.41 7.59 26.27
N ILE A 207 3.68 7.42 24.98
CA ILE A 207 4.63 6.40 24.49
C ILE A 207 6.07 6.72 24.93
N SER A 208 6.43 8.00 25.01
CA SER A 208 7.76 8.45 25.45
C SER A 208 8.03 8.08 26.91
N ILE A 209 7.02 8.12 27.78
CA ILE A 209 7.11 7.72 29.18
C ILE A 209 7.40 6.21 29.29
N LEU A 210 6.79 5.39 28.42
CA LEU A 210 7.06 3.95 28.38
C LEU A 210 8.52 3.68 28.01
N TRP A 211 9.03 4.34 26.97
CA TRP A 211 10.43 4.21 26.56
C TRP A 211 11.40 4.67 27.65
N LEU A 212 11.11 5.79 28.30
CA LEU A 212 11.90 6.27 29.44
C LEU A 212 11.93 5.24 30.58
N ALA A 213 10.79 4.65 30.93
CA ALA A 213 10.73 3.60 31.95
C ALA A 213 11.55 2.37 31.56
N CYS A 214 11.49 1.94 30.29
CA CYS A 214 12.32 0.83 29.79
C CYS A 214 13.81 1.14 29.93
N VAL A 215 14.26 2.33 29.49
CA VAL A 215 15.66 2.74 29.61
C VAL A 215 16.11 2.74 31.08
N LEU A 216 15.31 3.30 31.98
CA LEU A 216 15.65 3.35 33.42
C LEU A 216 15.78 1.95 34.02
N VAL A 217 14.90 1.01 33.65
CA VAL A 217 14.98 -0.39 34.11
C VAL A 217 16.24 -1.07 33.58
N THR A 218 16.56 -0.92 32.29
CA THR A 218 17.76 -1.51 31.68
C THR A 218 19.04 -0.95 32.32
N VAL A 219 19.13 0.37 32.48
CA VAL A 219 20.29 1.03 33.11
C VAL A 219 20.41 0.61 34.57
N GLY A 220 19.31 0.60 35.33
CA GLY A 220 19.29 0.15 36.72
C GLY A 220 19.75 -1.31 36.87
N GLY A 221 19.30 -2.19 35.97
CA GLY A 221 19.73 -3.59 35.93
C GLY A 221 21.22 -3.75 35.63
N LEU A 222 21.76 -3.01 34.66
CA LEU A 222 23.19 -3.01 34.34
C LEU A 222 24.04 -2.51 35.51
N LEU A 223 23.62 -1.44 36.18
CA LEU A 223 24.31 -0.91 37.36
C LEU A 223 24.30 -1.91 38.53
N ALA A 224 23.16 -2.57 38.77
CA ALA A 224 23.05 -3.60 39.81
C ALA A 224 23.96 -4.81 39.52
N ALA A 225 24.01 -5.26 38.26
CA ALA A 225 24.89 -6.35 37.83
C ALA A 225 26.37 -5.98 38.00
N ALA A 226 26.78 -4.78 37.56
CA ALA A 226 28.15 -4.29 37.73
C ALA A 226 28.56 -4.16 39.20
N GLN A 227 27.65 -3.72 40.08
CA GLN A 227 27.89 -3.67 41.51
C GLN A 227 28.03 -5.07 42.13
N ALA A 228 27.23 -6.03 41.69
CA ALA A 228 27.32 -7.42 42.14
C ALA A 228 28.65 -8.07 41.73
N GLU A 229 29.10 -7.85 40.50
CA GLU A 229 30.40 -8.36 40.01
C GLU A 229 31.58 -7.76 40.80
N ASN A 230 31.56 -6.45 41.04
CA ASN A 230 32.59 -5.77 41.83
C ASN A 230 32.60 -6.22 43.30
N ARG A 231 31.45 -6.56 43.88
CA ARG A 231 31.38 -7.17 45.22
C ARG A 231 31.95 -8.59 45.25
N GLY A 232 31.77 -9.37 44.19
CA GLY A 232 32.35 -10.73 44.08
C GLY A 232 33.89 -10.74 43.98
N LYS A 233 34.49 -9.67 43.43
CA LYS A 233 35.95 -9.51 43.34
C LYS A 233 36.61 -8.99 44.63
N GLY A 234 35.83 -8.45 45.57
CA GLY A 234 36.33 -7.86 46.82
C GLY A 234 36.42 -8.83 48.02
N GLY A 235 35.96 -10.08 47.88
CA GLY A 235 35.90 -11.07 48.99
C GLY A 235 37.13 -11.95 49.16
N GLY A 236 38.23 -11.68 48.44
CA GLY A 236 39.43 -12.51 48.42
C GLY A 236 40.63 -11.88 49.11
N SER A 237 40.48 -11.34 50.33
CA SER A 237 41.61 -11.17 51.24
C SER A 237 41.09 -10.88 52.65
N GLU A 238 40.97 -11.93 53.45
CA GLU A 238 41.22 -11.84 54.89
C GLU A 238 41.78 -13.20 55.35
N VAL A 239 42.70 -13.09 56.29
CA VAL A 239 43.77 -14.02 56.70
C VAL A 239 43.26 -15.20 57.51
#